data_AF-A0A8J3VWV6-F1
#
_entry.id   AF-A0A8J3VWV6-F1
#
_cell.length_a   1.000
_cell.length_b   1.000
_cell.length_c   1.000
_cell.angle_alpha   90.00
_cell.angle_beta   90.00
_cell.angle_gamma   90.00
#
_symmetry.space_group_name_H-M   'P 1'
#
loop_
_entity.id
_entity.type
_entity.pdbx_description
1 polymer ?
#
loop_
_entity_poly.entity_id
_entity_poly.type
_entity_poly.pdbx_seq_one_letter_code
_entity_poly.pdbx_strand_id
1 'polypeptide(L)'
;MSGRRGSVTLLAGWLFADLLLGLTIIMLGAQAPPPVPAKPVAGKGTATPSPSPSPSPSPCARQITGVSAKPVKVSFRVSPGASDAEMIARVKRELRKHKKHLAGRHAGMVLTFGANGGAGDGVHLATRVNAAARKGFPGIFQTAATRNFHDLAAPSGSISMEIYFVSDSCSPTPES
;
A
#
# COMPACT_ATOMS: atom_id res chain seq x y z
N MET A 1 -5.52 -3.61 62.80
CA MET A 1 -5.66 -4.84 61.98
C MET A 1 -4.75 -4.66 60.78
N SER A 2 -3.57 -5.26 60.82
CA SER A 2 -2.52 -5.16 59.80
C SER A 2 -2.51 -6.44 58.98
N GLY A 3 -2.52 -6.35 57.65
CA GLY A 3 -2.28 -7.50 56.76
C GLY A 3 -3.09 -7.54 55.46
N ARG A 4 -2.41 -7.97 54.38
CA ARG A 4 -2.93 -8.35 53.03
C ARG A 4 -3.14 -7.28 51.95
N ARG A 5 -2.19 -6.35 51.76
CA ARG A 5 -2.01 -5.67 50.45
C ARG A 5 -0.77 -6.11 49.65
N GLY A 6 0.07 -6.99 50.22
CA GLY A 6 1.30 -7.46 49.56
C GLY A 6 1.17 -8.68 48.66
N SER A 7 0.07 -9.45 48.75
CA SER A 7 -0.01 -10.75 48.06
C SER A 7 -0.36 -10.66 46.58
N VAL A 8 -1.17 -9.68 46.15
CA VAL A 8 -1.62 -9.60 44.74
C VAL A 8 -0.48 -9.15 43.81
N THR A 9 0.37 -8.23 44.25
CA THR A 9 1.50 -7.71 43.46
C THR A 9 2.60 -8.75 43.28
N LEU A 10 2.80 -9.66 44.24
CA LEU A 10 3.76 -10.76 44.16
C LEU A 10 3.27 -11.89 43.23
N LEU A 11 1.96 -12.18 43.20
CA LEU A 11 1.39 -13.15 42.26
C LEU A 11 1.41 -12.65 40.80
N ALA A 12 1.18 -11.35 40.57
CA ALA A 12 1.20 -10.77 39.23
C ALA A 12 2.61 -10.77 38.60
N GLY A 13 3.66 -10.55 39.40
CA GLY A 13 5.05 -10.56 38.93
C GLY A 13 5.53 -11.96 38.50
N TRP A 14 5.14 -13.00 39.22
CA TRP A 14 5.51 -14.38 38.89
C TRP A 14 4.83 -14.88 37.61
N LEU A 15 3.53 -14.61 37.44
CA LEU A 15 2.81 -14.95 36.22
C LEU A 15 3.36 -14.21 34.99
N PHE A 16 3.72 -12.93 35.17
CA PHE A 16 4.34 -12.15 34.10
C PHE A 16 5.69 -12.73 33.66
N ALA A 17 6.52 -13.19 34.60
CA ALA A 17 7.80 -13.84 34.29
C ALA A 17 7.61 -15.15 33.52
N ASP A 18 6.61 -15.96 33.88
CA ASP A 18 6.31 -17.21 33.18
C ASP A 18 5.81 -16.97 31.74
N LEU A 19 4.91 -15.99 31.56
CA LEU A 19 4.44 -15.58 30.23
C LEU A 19 5.58 -15.02 29.36
N LEU A 20 6.48 -14.21 29.93
CA LEU A 20 7.66 -13.72 29.23
C LEU A 20 8.64 -14.86 28.88
N LEU A 21 8.83 -15.81 29.79
CA LEU A 21 9.71 -16.96 29.57
C LEU A 21 9.17 -17.84 28.44
N GLY A 22 7.88 -18.15 28.46
CA GLY A 22 7.22 -18.90 27.40
C GLY A 22 7.33 -18.22 26.03
N LEU A 23 7.10 -16.91 25.97
CA LEU A 23 7.25 -16.12 24.73
C LEU A 23 8.69 -16.16 24.21
N THR A 24 9.68 -16.06 25.10
CA THR A 24 11.10 -16.06 24.73
C THR A 24 11.51 -17.40 24.14
N ILE A 25 11.10 -18.52 24.73
CA ILE A 25 11.39 -19.87 24.23
C ILE A 25 10.81 -20.08 22.81
N ILE A 26 9.58 -19.61 22.56
CA ILE A 26 8.95 -19.72 21.24
C ILE A 26 9.74 -18.93 20.18
N MET A 27 10.21 -17.73 20.50
CA MET A 27 11.02 -16.91 19.58
C MET A 27 12.37 -17.54 19.26
N LEU A 28 13.02 -18.18 20.24
CA LEU A 28 14.30 -18.88 20.04
C LEU A 28 14.17 -20.14 19.16
N GLY A 29 13.03 -20.83 19.24
CA GLY A 29 12.75 -22.04 18.44
C GLY A 29 12.37 -21.78 16.99
N ALA A 30 11.94 -20.56 16.66
CA ALA A 30 11.48 -20.19 15.32
C ALA A 30 12.65 -19.80 14.38
N GLN A 31 13.61 -20.70 14.20
CA GLN A 31 14.62 -20.54 13.14
C GLN A 31 14.19 -21.28 11.88
N ALA A 32 13.90 -20.53 10.82
CA ALA A 32 13.67 -21.08 9.49
C ALA A 32 14.99 -21.64 8.92
N PRO A 33 14.95 -22.78 8.21
CA PRO A 33 16.14 -23.31 7.52
C PRO A 33 16.72 -22.27 6.54
N PRO A 34 18.06 -22.18 6.41
CA PRO A 34 18.67 -21.32 5.42
C PRO A 34 18.24 -21.73 4.00
N PRO A 35 17.95 -20.77 3.10
CA PRO A 35 17.63 -21.06 1.71
C PRO A 35 18.78 -21.79 1.02
N VAL A 36 18.46 -22.87 0.30
CA VAL A 36 19.42 -23.62 -0.53
C VAL A 36 19.73 -22.80 -1.80
N PRO A 37 21.01 -22.60 -2.18
CA PRO A 37 21.36 -21.92 -3.42
C PRO A 37 20.94 -22.73 -4.66
N ALA A 38 20.23 -22.09 -5.60
CA ALA A 38 19.95 -22.68 -6.90
C ALA A 38 21.22 -22.67 -7.78
N LYS A 39 21.51 -23.83 -8.40
CA LYS A 39 22.66 -24.06 -9.29
C LYS A 39 22.39 -23.42 -10.68
N PRO A 40 23.35 -22.71 -11.31
CA PRO A 40 23.16 -22.18 -12.66
C PRO A 40 23.36 -23.27 -13.71
N VAL A 41 22.39 -23.42 -14.63
CA VAL A 41 22.53 -24.27 -15.83
C VAL A 41 23.14 -23.44 -16.94
N ALA A 42 24.36 -23.80 -17.33
CA ALA A 42 25.03 -23.30 -18.52
C ALA A 42 24.46 -24.01 -19.76
N GLY A 43 24.05 -23.24 -20.77
CA GLY A 43 23.61 -23.73 -22.06
C GLY A 43 24.10 -22.78 -23.17
N LYS A 44 25.25 -23.14 -23.74
CA LYS A 44 25.98 -22.43 -24.79
C LYS A 44 25.38 -22.79 -26.16
N GLY A 45 25.06 -21.79 -26.97
CA GLY A 45 24.59 -21.99 -28.36
C GLY A 45 25.01 -20.81 -29.23
N THR A 46 26.09 -21.01 -29.99
CA THR A 46 26.71 -20.05 -30.91
C THR A 46 26.03 -20.13 -32.29
N ALA A 47 25.53 -19.02 -32.83
CA ALA A 47 25.36 -18.82 -34.27
C ALA A 47 25.28 -17.32 -34.64
N THR A 48 26.01 -16.93 -35.68
CA THR A 48 26.07 -15.58 -36.29
C THR A 48 26.49 -15.78 -37.76
N PRO A 49 26.16 -14.91 -38.73
CA PRO A 49 25.03 -13.97 -38.87
C PRO A 49 24.19 -14.27 -40.15
N SER A 50 23.01 -13.67 -40.27
CA SER A 50 22.40 -13.39 -41.58
C SER A 50 21.76 -11.98 -41.51
N PRO A 51 21.93 -11.12 -42.53
CA PRO A 51 21.54 -9.72 -42.44
C PRO A 51 20.00 -9.60 -42.52
N SER A 52 19.38 -9.19 -41.42
CA SER A 52 17.94 -8.94 -41.33
C SER A 52 17.65 -7.44 -41.37
N PRO A 53 16.59 -6.99 -42.05
CA PRO A 53 16.30 -5.58 -42.29
C PRO A 53 16.02 -4.78 -41.01
N SER A 54 16.35 -3.50 -41.07
CA SER A 54 16.15 -2.44 -40.07
C SER A 54 14.99 -2.69 -39.08
N PRO A 55 15.24 -2.74 -37.75
CA PRO A 55 14.18 -2.98 -36.79
C PRO A 55 13.22 -1.78 -36.73
N SER A 56 11.95 -2.07 -37.03
CA SER A 56 10.80 -1.26 -36.64
C SER A 56 10.84 -1.02 -35.12
N PRO A 57 10.45 0.15 -34.58
CA PRO A 57 10.49 0.41 -33.15
C PRO A 57 9.54 -0.56 -32.41
N SER A 58 10.12 -1.58 -31.77
CA SER A 58 9.37 -2.53 -30.95
C SER A 58 8.66 -1.81 -29.80
N PRO A 59 7.39 -2.16 -29.50
CA PRO A 59 6.70 -1.63 -28.33
C PRO A 59 7.47 -2.02 -27.07
N CYS A 60 7.96 -1.01 -26.33
CA CYS A 60 8.55 -1.23 -25.01
C CYS A 60 7.45 -1.74 -24.07
N ALA A 61 7.61 -2.96 -23.54
CA ALA A 61 6.80 -3.41 -22.43
C ALA A 61 7.18 -2.60 -21.18
N ARG A 62 6.21 -1.89 -20.63
CA ARG A 62 6.40 -1.05 -19.44
C ARG A 62 6.52 -1.96 -18.22
N GLN A 63 7.69 -2.01 -17.61
CA GLN A 63 7.94 -2.81 -16.41
C GLN A 63 7.93 -1.91 -15.17
N ILE A 64 7.13 -2.30 -14.17
CA ILE A 64 7.14 -1.65 -12.85
C ILE A 64 8.42 -2.11 -12.14
N THR A 65 9.31 -1.17 -11.84
CA THR A 65 10.61 -1.44 -11.18
C THR A 65 10.57 -1.20 -9.69
N GLY A 66 9.55 -0.50 -9.19
CA GLY A 66 9.44 -0.18 -7.78
C GLY A 66 8.34 0.83 -7.48
N VAL A 67 8.31 1.28 -6.24
CA VAL A 67 7.41 2.32 -5.73
C VAL A 67 8.24 3.43 -5.11
N SER A 68 7.99 4.67 -5.50
CA SER A 68 8.67 5.84 -4.94
C SER A 68 8.32 6.03 -3.47
N ALA A 69 9.34 6.23 -2.63
CA ALA A 69 9.17 6.40 -1.18
C ALA A 69 8.49 7.72 -0.77
N LYS A 70 8.47 8.75 -1.64
CA LYS A 70 7.86 10.05 -1.33
C LYS A 70 6.40 10.08 -1.83
N PRO A 71 5.40 10.10 -0.93
CA PRO A 71 4.01 10.16 -1.35
C PRO A 71 3.60 11.57 -1.78
N VAL A 72 2.59 11.65 -2.64
CA VAL A 72 1.78 12.87 -2.79
C VAL A 72 0.70 12.82 -1.72
N LYS A 73 0.72 13.77 -0.79
CA LYS A 73 -0.29 13.90 0.25
C LYS A 73 -1.43 14.80 -0.23
N VAL A 74 -2.66 14.34 -0.06
CA VAL A 74 -3.88 15.08 -0.43
C VAL A 74 -4.85 15.02 0.72
N SER A 75 -5.37 16.17 1.16
CA SER A 75 -6.37 16.22 2.23
C SER A 75 -7.55 17.07 1.82
N PHE A 76 -8.77 16.60 2.09
CA PHE A 76 -10.00 17.30 1.74
C PHE A 76 -11.18 16.82 2.60
N ARG A 77 -12.29 17.57 2.52
CA ARG A 77 -13.57 17.18 3.14
C ARG A 77 -14.57 16.64 2.13
N VAL A 78 -15.34 15.66 2.60
CA VAL A 78 -16.46 15.00 1.94
C VAL A 78 -17.66 14.99 2.88
N SER A 79 -18.87 14.90 2.32
CA SER A 79 -20.06 14.57 3.12
C SER A 79 -20.14 13.05 3.24
N PRO A 80 -20.12 12.46 4.46
CA PRO A 80 -20.18 11.02 4.63
C PRO A 80 -21.43 10.37 4.05
N GLY A 81 -22.56 11.09 4.07
CA GLY A 81 -23.85 10.68 3.51
C GLY A 81 -24.06 11.01 2.03
N ALA A 82 -23.06 11.56 1.34
CA ALA A 82 -23.19 11.86 -0.10
C ALA A 82 -23.46 10.59 -0.90
N SER A 83 -24.21 10.72 -1.99
CA SER A 83 -24.36 9.65 -2.99
C SER A 83 -23.02 9.35 -3.69
N ASP A 84 -22.94 8.20 -4.36
CA ASP A 84 -21.72 7.82 -5.10
C ASP A 84 -21.38 8.80 -6.23
N ALA A 85 -22.38 9.33 -6.93
CA ALA A 85 -22.17 10.31 -7.99
C ALA A 85 -21.59 11.62 -7.45
N GLU A 86 -22.13 12.12 -6.33
CA GLU A 86 -21.61 13.31 -5.63
C GLU A 86 -20.19 13.06 -5.10
N MET A 87 -19.92 11.86 -4.60
CA MET A 87 -18.59 11.49 -4.13
C MET A 87 -17.56 11.46 -5.24
N ILE A 88 -17.88 10.85 -6.38
CA ILE A 88 -17.02 10.86 -7.56
C ILE A 88 -16.77 12.30 -8.01
N ALA A 89 -17.82 13.13 -8.08
CA ALA A 89 -17.68 14.51 -8.48
C ALA A 89 -16.78 15.32 -7.51
N ARG A 90 -16.94 15.11 -6.20
CA ARG A 90 -16.12 15.76 -5.16
C ARG A 90 -14.67 15.32 -5.23
N VAL A 91 -14.40 14.02 -5.24
CA VAL A 91 -13.05 13.46 -5.33
C VAL A 91 -12.35 13.91 -6.62
N LYS A 92 -13.06 13.93 -7.75
CA LYS A 92 -12.54 14.47 -9.02
C LYS A 92 -12.14 15.93 -8.91
N ARG A 93 -12.96 16.77 -8.28
CA ARG A 93 -12.63 18.20 -8.08
C ARG A 93 -11.39 18.37 -7.21
N GLU A 94 -11.29 17.65 -6.10
CA GLU A 94 -10.18 17.80 -5.15
C GLU A 94 -8.86 17.25 -5.71
N LEU A 95 -8.87 16.09 -6.37
CA LEU A 95 -7.67 15.55 -7.01
C LEU A 95 -7.21 16.37 -8.22
N ARG A 96 -8.12 17.02 -8.96
CA ARG A 96 -7.74 17.94 -10.06
C ARG A 96 -6.90 19.12 -9.57
N LYS A 97 -7.10 19.59 -8.33
CA LYS A 97 -6.24 20.65 -7.74
C LYS A 97 -4.78 20.21 -7.68
N HIS A 98 -4.53 18.91 -7.61
CA HIS A 98 -3.22 18.29 -7.54
C HIS A 98 -2.74 17.74 -8.90
N LYS A 99 -3.40 18.09 -10.01
CA LYS A 99 -3.11 17.55 -11.37
C LYS A 99 -1.63 17.56 -11.72
N LYS A 100 -0.89 18.61 -11.36
CA LYS A 100 0.56 18.72 -11.64
C LYS A 100 1.37 17.55 -11.06
N HIS A 101 0.97 17.02 -9.91
CA HIS A 101 1.64 15.92 -9.23
C HIS A 101 1.06 14.55 -9.57
N LEU A 102 -0.11 14.49 -10.21
CA LEU A 102 -0.82 13.25 -10.51
C LEU A 102 -0.73 12.87 -12.00
N ALA A 103 -0.63 13.85 -12.90
CA ALA A 103 -0.71 13.63 -14.34
C ALA A 103 0.42 12.73 -14.85
N GLY A 104 0.06 11.72 -15.65
CA GLY A 104 1.01 10.81 -16.29
C GLY A 104 1.65 9.77 -15.37
N ARG A 105 1.27 9.73 -14.08
CA ARG A 105 1.83 8.81 -13.08
C ARG A 105 0.80 7.76 -12.69
N HIS A 106 1.29 6.57 -12.37
CA HIS A 106 0.48 5.44 -11.91
C HIS A 106 0.66 5.25 -10.41
N ALA A 107 -0.43 5.21 -9.65
CA ALA A 107 -0.36 4.94 -8.22
C ALA A 107 -0.11 3.44 -8.01
N GLY A 108 0.95 3.11 -7.26
CA GLY A 108 1.23 1.74 -6.82
C GLY A 108 0.52 1.42 -5.50
N MET A 109 0.53 2.37 -4.56
CA MET A 109 -0.13 2.23 -3.27
C MET A 109 -0.82 3.53 -2.87
N VAL A 110 -2.00 3.40 -2.26
CA VAL A 110 -2.74 4.52 -1.68
C VAL A 110 -3.12 4.18 -0.24
N LEU A 111 -2.65 5.00 0.70
CA LEU A 111 -3.10 4.96 2.09
C LEU A 111 -4.16 6.04 2.27
N THR A 112 -5.35 5.67 2.70
CA THR A 112 -6.47 6.60 2.86
C THR A 112 -6.98 6.56 4.29
N PHE A 113 -6.93 7.71 4.95
CA PHE A 113 -7.36 7.94 6.32
C PHE A 113 -8.67 8.70 6.29
N GLY A 114 -9.74 8.10 6.79
CA GLY A 114 -11.07 8.70 6.86
C GLY A 114 -11.53 8.92 8.29
N ALA A 115 -12.19 10.05 8.53
CA ALA A 115 -12.84 10.36 9.80
C ALA A 115 -14.35 10.47 9.60
N ASN A 116 -15.13 9.71 10.38
CA ASN A 116 -16.58 9.77 10.37
C ASN A 116 -17.21 9.49 11.76
N GLY A 117 -16.57 9.96 12.84
CA GLY A 117 -17.10 9.92 14.20
C GLY A 117 -17.12 8.55 14.90
N GLY A 118 -17.47 7.47 14.20
CA GLY A 118 -17.55 6.11 14.74
C GLY A 118 -16.37 5.21 14.36
N ALA A 119 -16.06 4.24 15.23
CA ALA A 119 -15.09 3.20 14.96
C ALA A 119 -15.54 2.35 13.75
N GLY A 120 -14.73 2.32 12.69
CA GLY A 120 -15.05 1.61 11.44
C GLY A 120 -15.69 2.49 10.36
N ASP A 121 -16.44 3.53 10.74
CA ASP A 121 -17.10 4.43 9.78
C ASP A 121 -16.08 5.22 8.95
N GLY A 122 -14.94 5.57 9.54
CA GLY A 122 -13.85 6.20 8.80
C GLY A 122 -13.21 5.30 7.76
N VAL A 123 -13.09 3.99 8.05
CA VAL A 123 -12.61 2.99 7.09
C VAL A 123 -13.61 2.83 5.95
N HIS A 124 -14.90 2.83 6.27
CA HIS A 124 -15.97 2.79 5.26
C HIS A 124 -15.94 4.03 4.36
N LEU A 125 -15.79 5.22 4.94
CA LEU A 125 -15.66 6.47 4.19
C LEU A 125 -14.42 6.47 3.28
N ALA A 126 -13.26 6.03 3.80
CA ALA A 126 -12.03 5.87 3.03
C ALA A 126 -12.21 4.88 1.86
N THR A 127 -12.95 3.79 2.08
CA THR A 127 -13.27 2.80 1.04
C THR A 127 -14.08 3.44 -0.09
N ARG A 128 -15.12 4.21 0.24
CA ARG A 128 -15.95 4.93 -0.74
C ARG A 128 -15.13 5.95 -1.54
N VAL A 129 -14.26 6.69 -0.88
CA VAL A 129 -13.37 7.65 -1.54
C VAL A 129 -12.41 6.97 -2.50
N ASN A 130 -11.83 5.83 -2.11
CA ASN A 130 -10.94 5.07 -3.00
C ASN A 130 -11.68 4.50 -4.21
N ALA A 131 -12.92 4.04 -4.05
CA ALA A 131 -13.77 3.64 -5.17
C ALA A 131 -14.07 4.84 -6.11
N ALA A 132 -14.37 6.00 -5.54
CA ALA A 132 -14.59 7.23 -6.30
C ALA A 132 -13.33 7.71 -7.05
N ALA A 133 -12.15 7.58 -6.44
CA ALA A 133 -10.87 7.90 -7.06
C ALA A 133 -10.57 6.99 -8.26
N ARG A 134 -10.79 5.68 -8.13
CA ARG A 134 -10.67 4.70 -9.23
C ARG A 134 -11.60 5.02 -10.39
N LYS A 135 -12.88 5.30 -10.10
CA LYS A 135 -13.85 5.72 -11.14
C LYS A 135 -13.50 7.07 -11.77
N GLY A 136 -12.95 8.00 -10.99
CA GLY A 136 -12.66 9.35 -11.42
C GLY A 136 -11.37 9.50 -12.25
N PHE A 137 -10.34 8.72 -11.93
CA PHE A 137 -9.03 8.70 -12.59
C PHE A 137 -8.53 7.25 -12.72
N PRO A 138 -9.16 6.43 -13.56
CA PRO A 138 -8.78 5.02 -13.73
C PRO A 138 -7.32 4.90 -14.17
N GLY A 139 -6.84 5.75 -15.07
CA GLY A 139 -5.45 5.74 -15.52
C GLY A 139 -4.40 6.06 -14.43
N ILE A 140 -4.81 6.41 -13.21
CA ILE A 140 -3.90 6.63 -12.07
C ILE A 140 -4.11 5.55 -11.00
N PHE A 141 -5.37 5.25 -10.66
CA PHE A 141 -5.70 4.45 -9.47
C PHE A 141 -6.19 3.04 -9.75
N GLN A 142 -6.44 2.64 -11.01
CA GLN A 142 -7.10 1.36 -11.33
C GLN A 142 -6.36 0.15 -10.76
N THR A 143 -5.03 0.16 -10.79
CA THR A 143 -4.16 -0.93 -10.34
C THR A 143 -3.56 -0.70 -8.95
N ALA A 144 -3.91 0.41 -8.29
CA ALA A 144 -3.30 0.79 -7.03
C ALA A 144 -3.76 -0.11 -5.88
N ALA A 145 -2.81 -0.60 -5.08
CA ALA A 145 -3.13 -1.26 -3.83
C ALA A 145 -3.63 -0.24 -2.80
N THR A 146 -4.84 -0.40 -2.28
CA THR A 146 -5.41 0.53 -1.30
C THR A 146 -5.39 -0.03 0.11
N ARG A 147 -5.07 0.82 1.10
CA ARG A 147 -5.26 0.56 2.53
C ARG A 147 -6.06 1.69 3.15
N ASN A 148 -7.04 1.32 3.97
CA ASN A 148 -8.01 2.25 4.54
C ASN A 148 -7.85 2.25 6.06
N PHE A 149 -7.78 3.44 6.64
CA PHE A 149 -7.59 3.64 8.07
C PHE A 149 -8.64 4.62 8.60
N HIS A 150 -8.93 4.48 9.89
CA HIS A 150 -9.73 5.45 10.61
C HIS A 150 -8.84 6.52 11.22
N ASP A 151 -9.12 7.80 10.95
CA ASP A 151 -8.52 8.92 11.65
C ASP A 151 -9.47 9.35 12.79
N LEU A 152 -9.03 9.12 14.03
CA LEU A 152 -9.77 9.43 15.25
C LEU A 152 -9.66 10.90 15.65
N ALA A 153 -8.61 11.59 15.19
CA ALA A 153 -8.33 12.96 15.59
C ALA A 153 -9.01 13.98 14.65
N ALA A 154 -9.29 13.58 13.41
CA ALA A 154 -9.89 14.45 12.42
C ALA A 154 -11.43 14.54 12.57
N PRO A 155 -12.03 15.69 12.21
CA PRO A 155 -13.48 15.85 12.26
C PRO A 155 -14.18 14.99 11.20
N SER A 156 -15.43 14.63 11.45
CA SER A 156 -16.24 13.83 10.52
C SER A 156 -16.26 14.43 9.11
N GLY A 157 -16.15 13.56 8.10
CA GLY A 157 -16.02 13.92 6.68
C GLY A 157 -14.60 14.27 6.24
N SER A 158 -13.59 14.19 7.12
CA SER A 158 -12.20 14.47 6.74
C SER A 158 -11.55 13.26 6.07
N ILE A 159 -10.77 13.54 5.04
CA ILE A 159 -10.01 12.56 4.28
C ILE A 159 -8.59 13.04 4.13
N SER A 160 -7.64 12.15 4.40
CA SER A 160 -6.24 12.31 4.06
C SER A 160 -5.78 11.12 3.23
N MET A 161 -5.08 11.37 2.13
CA MET A 161 -4.57 10.36 1.22
C MET A 161 -3.06 10.52 1.09
N GLU A 162 -2.34 9.41 1.15
CA GLU A 162 -0.94 9.32 0.76
C GLU A 162 -0.83 8.43 -0.48
N ILE A 163 -0.39 9.01 -1.60
CA ILE A 163 -0.35 8.34 -2.90
C ILE A 163 1.10 8.09 -3.26
N TYR A 164 1.50 6.81 -3.27
CA TYR A 164 2.81 6.34 -3.65
C TYR A 164 2.76 5.86 -5.11
N PHE A 165 3.67 6.35 -5.94
CA PHE A 165 3.66 6.10 -7.38
C PHE A 165 4.68 5.04 -7.76
N VAL A 166 4.35 4.24 -8.77
CA VAL A 166 5.32 3.32 -9.35
C VAL A 166 6.38 4.06 -10.15
N SER A 167 7.58 3.48 -10.19
CA SER A 167 8.60 3.79 -11.19
C SER A 167 8.52 2.77 -12.31
N ASP A 168 8.52 3.27 -13.55
CA ASP A 168 8.48 2.42 -14.74
C ASP A 168 9.84 2.47 -15.45
N SER A 169 10.30 1.32 -15.95
CA SER A 169 11.37 1.25 -16.94
C SER A 169 10.85 0.60 -18.23
N CYS A 170 11.50 0.90 -19.34
CA CYS A 170 11.26 0.23 -20.61
C CYS A 170 12.31 -0.87 -20.79
N SER A 171 11.84 -2.10 -20.98
CA SER A 171 12.69 -3.22 -21.39
C SER A 171 12.27 -3.67 -22.80
N PRO A 172 13.22 -3.97 -23.71
CA PRO A 172 12.89 -4.51 -25.01
C PRO A 172 12.21 -5.87 -24.85
N THR A 173 11.05 -6.03 -25.49
CA THR A 173 10.28 -7.28 -25.46
C THR A 173 11.06 -8.36 -26.21
N PRO A 174 11.31 -9.55 -25.61
CA PRO A 174 11.92 -10.65 -26.35
C PRO A 174 10.93 -11.14 -27.42
N GLU A 175 11.32 -11.06 -28.69
CA GLU A 175 10.59 -11.69 -29.80
C GLU A 175 10.52 -13.20 -29.55
N SER A 176 9.33 -13.78 -29.73
CA SER A 176 9.06 -15.23 -29.57
C SER A 176 9.29 -16.00 -30.86
#